data_AF-A0A2A7HSF2-F1
#
_entry.id   AF-A0A2A7HSF2-F1
#
_cell.length_a   1.000
_cell.length_b   1.000
_cell.length_c   1.000
_cell.angle_alpha   90.00
_cell.angle_beta   90.00
_cell.angle_gamma   90.00
#
_symmetry.space_group_name_H-M   'P 1'
#
loop_
_entity.id
_entity.type
_entity.pdbx_description
1 polymer ?
#
loop_
_entity_poly.entity_id
_entity_poly.type
_entity_poly.pdbx_seq_one_letter_code
_entity_poly.pdbx_strand_id
1 'polypeptide(L)'
;MWKNLILEIEKIEKNFNDKLNTPSTDSEVQKLREHAKEKLNVDLLSEYEEFLQTVKGLDFNGLVLYGVDSPLLETEKDEQICGFIDTKEIWYENEFQKEYLFLGDLDIAWFCRNLSDGTYLEFDKPSGTVMKTYNDFITMLEEALKNSPSLIRRY
;
A
#
# COMPACT_ATOMS: atom_id res chain seq x y z
N MET A 1 -13.61 -2.90 8.02
CA MET A 1 -13.04 -3.46 9.27
C MET A 1 -11.54 -3.18 9.37
N TRP A 2 -10.83 -2.91 8.27
CA TRP A 2 -9.41 -2.57 8.24
C TRP A 2 -8.96 -1.43 9.18
N LYS A 3 -9.76 -0.37 9.38
CA LYS A 3 -9.41 0.72 10.33
C LYS A 3 -9.19 0.22 11.76
N ASN A 4 -9.94 -0.79 12.19
CA ASN A 4 -9.73 -1.40 13.51
C ASN A 4 -8.40 -2.17 13.56
N LEU A 5 -7.99 -2.81 12.45
CA LEU A 5 -6.69 -3.47 12.34
C LEU A 5 -5.55 -2.44 12.44
N ILE A 6 -5.69 -1.26 11.80
CA ILE A 6 -4.72 -0.17 11.95
C ILE A 6 -4.61 0.30 13.41
N LEU A 7 -5.74 0.44 14.13
CA LEU A 7 -5.72 0.78 15.56
C LEU A 7 -5.08 -0.30 16.43
N GLU A 8 -5.21 -1.58 16.05
CA GLU A 8 -4.52 -2.68 16.73
C GLU A 8 -3.02 -2.66 16.48
N ILE A 9 -2.61 -2.41 15.23
CA ILE A 9 -1.21 -2.24 14.85
C ILE A 9 -0.60 -1.06 15.61
N GLU A 10 -1.27 0.09 15.66
CA GLU A 10 -0.79 1.27 16.37
C GLU A 10 -0.55 0.98 17.87
N LYS A 11 -1.40 0.15 18.49
CA LYS A 11 -1.21 -0.29 19.87
C LYS A 11 -0.01 -1.22 20.02
N ILE A 12 0.28 -2.05 19.02
CA ILE A 12 1.44 -2.94 19.01
C ILE A 12 2.71 -2.10 18.91
N GLU A 13 2.81 -1.20 17.93
CA GLU A 13 3.95 -0.31 17.73
C GLU A 13 4.27 0.54 18.97
N LYS A 14 3.23 1.07 19.63
CA LYS A 14 3.38 1.80 20.90
C LYS A 14 4.04 0.98 22.00
N ASN A 15 3.86 -0.34 22.04
CA ASN A 15 4.54 -1.20 23.03
C ASN A 15 6.05 -1.31 22.77
N PHE A 16 6.48 -1.07 21.53
CA PHE A 16 7.89 -1.03 21.13
C PHE A 16 8.46 0.39 21.08
N ASN A 17 7.70 1.37 21.59
CA ASN A 17 8.02 2.79 21.56
C ASN A 17 8.18 3.34 20.13
N ASP A 18 7.44 2.74 19.20
CA ASP A 18 7.34 3.14 17.80
C ASP A 18 5.95 3.75 17.51
N LYS A 19 5.77 4.32 16.33
CA LYS A 19 4.51 4.96 15.90
C LYS A 19 4.27 4.79 14.41
N LEU A 20 2.99 4.62 14.06
CA LEU A 20 2.57 4.68 12.67
C LEU A 20 2.74 6.09 12.09
N ASN A 21 2.93 6.14 10.78
CA ASN A 21 2.95 7.40 10.05
C ASN A 21 1.64 8.19 10.24
N THR A 22 1.80 9.50 10.37
CA THR A 22 0.66 10.41 10.48
C THR A 22 -0.23 10.35 9.22
N PRO A 23 -1.53 10.64 9.34
CA PRO A 23 -2.42 10.83 8.20
C PRO A 23 -1.86 11.76 7.12
N SER A 24 -2.10 11.42 5.85
CA SER A 24 -1.83 12.34 4.73
C SER A 24 -2.81 13.51 4.75
N THR A 25 -2.36 14.70 4.38
CA THR A 25 -3.25 15.86 4.23
C THR A 25 -4.06 15.76 2.94
N ASP A 26 -5.20 16.46 2.87
CA ASP A 26 -6.00 16.53 1.64
C ASP A 26 -5.19 17.08 0.46
N SER A 27 -4.27 18.01 0.73
CA SER A 27 -3.36 18.57 -0.27
C SER A 27 -2.37 17.52 -0.81
N GLU A 28 -1.80 16.70 0.07
CA GLU A 28 -0.88 15.60 -0.32
C GLU A 28 -1.59 14.54 -1.17
N VAL A 29 -2.81 14.16 -0.77
CA VAL A 29 -3.63 13.21 -1.51
C VAL A 29 -4.07 13.78 -2.86
N GLN A 30 -4.43 15.06 -2.92
CA GLN A 30 -4.75 15.73 -4.17
C GLN A 30 -3.55 15.75 -5.12
N LYS A 31 -2.36 16.12 -4.63
CA LYS A 31 -1.12 16.09 -5.42
C LYS A 31 -0.82 14.69 -5.94
N LEU A 32 -1.00 13.66 -5.10
CA LEU A 32 -0.83 12.27 -5.52
C LEU A 32 -1.80 11.89 -6.63
N ARG A 33 -3.08 12.26 -6.51
CA ARG A 33 -4.09 12.00 -7.54
C ARG A 33 -3.72 12.66 -8.86
N GLU A 34 -3.32 13.92 -8.84
CA GLU A 34 -2.88 14.66 -10.02
C GLU A 34 -1.67 13.99 -10.67
N HIS A 35 -0.66 13.62 -9.88
CA HIS A 35 0.55 12.98 -10.39
C HIS A 35 0.31 11.56 -10.89
N ALA A 36 -0.57 10.79 -10.24
CA ALA A 36 -0.99 9.46 -10.71
C ALA A 36 -1.68 9.59 -12.07
N LYS A 37 -2.52 10.61 -12.26
CA LYS A 37 -3.15 10.86 -13.56
C LYS A 37 -2.13 11.28 -14.63
N GLU A 38 -1.23 12.19 -14.31
CA GLU A 38 -0.24 12.71 -15.26
C GLU A 38 0.82 11.67 -15.66
N LYS A 39 1.38 10.95 -14.68
CA LYS A 39 2.50 10.01 -14.91
C LYS A 39 2.05 8.59 -15.23
N LEU A 40 0.91 8.17 -14.70
CA LEU A 40 0.43 6.78 -14.82
C LEU A 40 -0.81 6.66 -15.70
N ASN A 41 -1.50 7.78 -15.99
CA ASN A 41 -2.83 7.77 -16.60
C ASN A 41 -3.85 6.93 -15.81
N VAL A 42 -3.71 6.92 -14.48
CA VAL A 42 -4.57 6.17 -13.56
C VAL A 42 -5.33 7.12 -12.66
N ASP A 43 -6.63 6.86 -12.48
CA ASP A 43 -7.42 7.53 -11.46
C ASP A 43 -7.21 6.83 -10.11
N LEU A 44 -6.81 7.61 -9.10
CA LEU A 44 -6.65 7.12 -7.74
C LEU A 44 -8.02 6.76 -7.15
N LEU A 45 -8.08 5.63 -6.47
CA LEU A 45 -9.31 5.10 -5.90
C LEU A 45 -9.64 5.81 -4.59
N SER A 46 -10.91 6.14 -4.38
CA SER A 46 -11.39 6.77 -3.14
C SER A 46 -11.02 5.97 -1.88
N GLU A 47 -11.00 4.65 -1.97
CA GLU A 47 -10.67 3.75 -0.88
C GLU A 47 -9.18 3.78 -0.54
N TYR A 48 -8.33 4.00 -1.54
CA TYR A 48 -6.89 4.16 -1.33
C TYR A 48 -6.58 5.55 -0.76
N GLU A 49 -7.32 6.58 -1.18
CA GLU A 49 -7.23 7.91 -0.58
C GLU A 49 -7.64 7.89 0.90
N GLU A 50 -8.73 7.19 1.23
CA GLU A 50 -9.17 7.01 2.62
C GLU A 50 -8.11 6.27 3.46
N PHE A 51 -7.43 5.29 2.85
CA PHE A 51 -6.28 4.63 3.47
C PHE A 51 -5.17 5.65 3.79
N LEU A 52 -4.73 6.44 2.80
CA LEU A 52 -3.67 7.44 2.97
C LEU A 52 -4.03 8.55 3.97
N GLN A 53 -5.29 8.95 4.02
CA GLN A 53 -5.84 9.90 5.01
C GLN A 53 -6.00 9.28 6.40
N THR A 54 -5.88 7.96 6.54
CA THR A 54 -5.88 7.29 7.84
C THR A 54 -4.44 7.02 8.31
N VAL A 55 -3.58 6.57 7.40
CA VAL A 55 -2.16 6.30 7.64
C VAL A 55 -1.39 6.51 6.33
N LYS A 56 -0.34 7.33 6.36
CA LYS A 56 0.44 7.73 5.17
C LYS A 56 1.43 6.65 4.73
N GLY A 57 0.88 5.51 4.35
CA GLY A 57 1.62 4.27 4.15
C GLY A 57 1.86 3.52 5.47
N LEU A 58 2.12 2.23 5.37
CA LEU A 58 2.34 1.35 6.51
C LEU A 58 3.60 0.52 6.28
N ASP A 59 4.51 0.46 7.25
CA ASP A 59 5.53 -0.60 7.35
C ASP A 59 5.26 -1.35 8.66
N PHE A 60 4.88 -2.62 8.56
CA PHE A 60 4.54 -3.42 9.73
C PHE A 60 4.82 -4.90 9.51
N ASN A 61 5.83 -5.42 10.23
CA ASN A 61 6.22 -6.83 10.21
C ASN A 61 6.38 -7.40 8.79
N GLY A 62 7.11 -6.68 7.94
CA GLY A 62 7.39 -7.09 6.56
C GLY A 62 6.25 -6.79 5.57
N LEU A 63 5.09 -6.30 6.03
CA LEU A 63 4.07 -5.72 5.15
C LEU A 63 4.36 -4.23 4.97
N VAL A 64 4.62 -3.84 3.73
CA VAL A 64 4.78 -2.45 3.31
C VAL A 64 3.60 -2.07 2.42
N LEU A 65 2.74 -1.16 2.87
CA LEU A 65 1.72 -0.52 2.03
C LEU A 65 2.22 0.86 1.63
N TYR A 66 2.19 1.14 0.33
CA TYR A 66 2.81 2.34 -0.20
C TYR A 66 2.07 3.60 0.22
N GLY A 67 2.86 4.66 0.40
CA GLY A 67 2.38 5.96 0.83
C GLY A 67 2.44 6.99 -0.29
N VAL A 68 2.17 8.24 0.07
CA VAL A 68 2.41 9.37 -0.84
C VAL A 68 3.92 9.50 -1.11
N ASP A 69 4.27 9.73 -2.38
CA ASP A 69 5.66 9.90 -2.83
C ASP A 69 6.36 11.04 -2.10
N SER A 70 7.63 10.83 -1.75
CA SER A 70 8.42 11.77 -0.95
C SER A 70 8.42 13.22 -1.50
N PRO A 71 8.48 13.47 -2.83
CA PRO A 71 8.44 14.82 -3.37
C PRO A 71 7.09 15.54 -3.22
N LEU A 72 6.01 14.80 -2.96
CA LEU A 72 4.66 15.33 -2.85
C LEU A 72 4.28 15.67 -1.40
N LEU A 73 5.15 15.32 -0.45
CA LEU A 73 4.90 15.54 0.96
C LEU A 73 5.14 16.98 1.39
N GLU A 74 4.26 17.44 2.27
CA GLU A 74 4.36 18.72 2.95
C GLU A 74 5.00 18.56 4.34
N THR A 75 4.94 17.35 4.90
CA THR A 75 5.55 16.97 6.19
C THR A 75 6.62 15.91 6.01
N GLU A 76 7.68 15.97 6.82
CA GLU A 76 8.68 14.90 6.86
C GLU A 76 8.02 13.57 7.30
N LYS A 77 8.46 12.46 6.70
CA LYS A 77 8.00 11.11 7.10
C LYS A 77 8.65 10.75 8.43
N ASP A 78 7.89 10.09 9.31
CA ASP A 78 8.48 9.43 10.48
C ASP A 78 9.21 8.14 10.04
N GLU A 79 8.68 7.43 9.04
CA GLU A 79 9.30 6.26 8.42
C GLU A 79 9.47 6.38 6.90
N GLN A 80 10.56 5.83 6.35
CA GLN A 80 10.88 5.91 4.93
C GLN A 80 10.10 4.87 4.10
N ILE A 81 8.80 5.13 3.89
CA ILE A 81 7.93 4.26 3.07
C ILE A 81 8.07 4.56 1.58
N CYS A 82 8.06 3.50 0.76
CA CYS A 82 8.04 3.60 -0.70
C CYS A 82 6.83 4.40 -1.21
N GLY A 83 7.08 5.25 -2.20
CA GLY A 83 6.04 6.06 -2.84
C GLY A 83 5.20 5.26 -3.84
N PHE A 84 3.91 5.57 -3.90
CA PHE A 84 2.96 4.94 -4.82
C PHE A 84 3.37 5.06 -6.30
N ILE A 85 4.00 6.17 -6.70
CA ILE A 85 4.46 6.39 -8.08
C ILE A 85 5.90 5.91 -8.25
N ASP A 86 6.77 6.17 -7.27
CA ASP A 86 8.20 5.81 -7.30
C ASP A 86 8.41 4.30 -7.46
N THR A 87 7.47 3.48 -6.94
CA THR A 87 7.51 2.01 -7.07
C THR A 87 7.37 1.52 -8.51
N LYS A 88 6.84 2.34 -9.42
CA LYS A 88 6.84 2.04 -10.86
C LYS A 88 8.24 1.96 -11.43
N GLU A 89 9.17 2.78 -10.97
CA GLU A 89 10.56 2.75 -11.45
C GLU A 89 11.36 1.59 -10.84
N ILE A 90 10.96 1.12 -9.65
CA ILE A 90 11.66 0.07 -8.90
C ILE A 90 11.30 -1.33 -9.42
N TRP A 91 10.02 -1.57 -9.75
CA TRP A 91 9.54 -2.93 -10.05
C TRP A 91 9.34 -3.23 -11.54
N TYR A 92 9.53 -2.27 -12.45
CA TYR A 92 9.30 -2.46 -13.88
C TYR A 92 10.58 -2.98 -14.58
N GLU A 93 10.97 -4.20 -14.27
CA GLU A 93 12.07 -4.89 -14.95
C GLU A 93 11.61 -5.47 -16.31
N ASN A 94 10.31 -5.73 -16.50
CA ASN A 94 9.75 -6.32 -17.72
C ASN A 94 8.38 -5.74 -18.12
N GLU A 95 7.91 -6.09 -19.32
CA GLU A 95 6.65 -5.57 -19.87
C GLU A 95 5.40 -6.06 -19.14
N PHE A 96 5.45 -7.25 -18.51
CA PHE A 96 4.33 -7.79 -17.75
C PHE A 96 4.03 -6.94 -16.51
N GLN A 97 5.06 -6.40 -15.85
CA GLN A 97 4.89 -5.51 -14.70
C GLN A 97 4.24 -4.17 -15.07
N LYS A 98 4.25 -3.79 -16.36
CA LYS A 98 3.61 -2.55 -16.86
C LYS A 98 2.10 -2.56 -16.83
N GLU A 99 1.50 -3.74 -16.72
CA GLU A 99 0.06 -3.90 -16.65
C GLU A 99 -0.49 -3.74 -15.23
N TYR A 100 0.40 -3.63 -14.23
CA TYR A 100 0.04 -3.62 -12.82
C TYR A 100 0.49 -2.34 -12.12
N LEU A 101 -0.38 -1.90 -11.20
CA LEU A 101 -0.09 -0.85 -10.24
C LEU A 101 0.16 -1.50 -8.88
N PHE A 102 1.38 -1.38 -8.39
CA PHE A 102 1.76 -1.94 -7.10
C PHE A 102 1.25 -1.03 -5.97
N LEU A 103 0.57 -1.63 -5.00
CA LEU A 103 -0.06 -0.94 -3.88
C LEU A 103 0.67 -1.20 -2.56
N GLY A 104 1.45 -2.28 -2.53
CA GLY A 104 2.27 -2.67 -1.41
C GLY A 104 2.91 -4.03 -1.65
N ASP A 105 3.71 -4.47 -0.70
CA ASP A 105 4.41 -5.73 -0.74
C ASP A 105 4.61 -6.34 0.65
N LEU A 106 4.72 -7.66 0.67
CA LEU A 106 5.12 -8.50 1.80
C LEU A 106 6.47 -9.14 1.44
N ASP A 107 7.23 -9.64 2.42
CA ASP A 107 8.49 -10.38 2.20
C ASP A 107 8.48 -11.32 0.97
N ILE A 108 7.37 -12.03 0.74
CA ILE A 108 7.22 -12.99 -0.37
C ILE A 108 6.08 -12.67 -1.34
N ALA A 109 5.34 -11.56 -1.18
CA ALA A 109 4.19 -11.27 -2.04
C ALA A 109 4.10 -9.81 -2.50
N TRP A 110 3.55 -9.54 -3.69
CA TRP A 110 3.17 -8.20 -4.14
C TRP A 110 1.66 -8.05 -4.16
N PHE A 111 1.16 -6.90 -3.72
CA PHE A 111 -0.24 -6.52 -3.84
C PHE A 111 -0.41 -5.50 -4.95
N CYS A 112 -1.19 -5.85 -5.96
CA CYS A 112 -1.28 -5.09 -7.19
C CYS A 112 -2.72 -4.87 -7.62
N ARG A 113 -2.96 -3.81 -8.40
CA ARG A 113 -4.16 -3.63 -9.21
C ARG A 113 -3.81 -3.85 -10.69
N ASN A 114 -4.57 -4.69 -11.36
CA ASN A 114 -4.52 -4.84 -12.80
C ASN A 114 -5.16 -3.60 -13.47
N LEU A 115 -4.40 -2.93 -14.33
CA LEU A 115 -4.85 -1.71 -15.00
C LEU A 115 -5.84 -2.00 -16.14
N SER A 116 -5.86 -3.23 -16.67
CA SER A 116 -6.69 -3.63 -17.79
C SER A 116 -8.14 -3.89 -17.40
N ASP A 117 -8.36 -4.60 -16.29
CA ASP A 117 -9.70 -5.01 -15.81
C ASP A 117 -10.06 -4.45 -14.43
N GLY A 118 -9.13 -3.78 -13.76
CA GLY A 118 -9.34 -3.17 -12.44
C GLY A 118 -9.33 -4.16 -11.27
N THR A 119 -9.07 -5.44 -11.50
CA THR A 119 -9.00 -6.47 -10.46
C THR A 119 -7.76 -6.28 -9.58
N TYR A 120 -7.82 -6.79 -8.35
CA TYR A 120 -6.69 -6.76 -7.42
C TYR A 120 -6.09 -8.14 -7.30
N LEU A 121 -4.77 -8.22 -7.17
CA LEU A 121 -4.01 -9.45 -7.25
C LEU A 121 -2.95 -9.48 -6.18
N GLU A 122 -2.74 -10.68 -5.64
CA GLU A 122 -1.57 -11.02 -4.86
C GLU A 122 -0.68 -11.92 -5.69
N PHE A 123 0.56 -11.51 -5.90
CA PHE A 123 1.59 -12.27 -6.62
C PHE A 123 2.58 -12.86 -5.64
N ASP A 124 3.01 -14.08 -5.88
CA ASP A 124 4.22 -14.64 -5.26
C ASP A 124 5.44 -13.95 -5.90
N LYS A 125 6.24 -13.20 -5.12
CA LYS A 125 7.40 -12.45 -5.67
C LYS A 125 8.42 -13.38 -6.37
N PRO A 126 8.82 -14.52 -5.77
CA PRO A 126 9.83 -15.38 -6.38
C PRO A 126 9.41 -15.97 -7.75
N SER A 127 8.14 -16.37 -7.89
CA SER A 127 7.67 -17.04 -9.11
C SER A 127 6.92 -16.13 -10.09
N GLY A 128 6.43 -14.97 -9.64
CA GLY A 128 5.54 -14.10 -10.41
C GLY A 128 4.14 -14.70 -10.63
N THR A 129 3.78 -15.74 -9.89
CA THR A 129 2.49 -16.42 -10.03
C THR A 129 1.40 -15.69 -9.26
N VAL A 130 0.21 -15.55 -9.85
CA VAL A 130 -0.97 -15.06 -9.12
C VAL A 130 -1.34 -16.08 -8.04
N MET A 131 -1.23 -15.68 -6.78
CA MET A 131 -1.68 -16.45 -5.63
C MET A 131 -3.16 -16.27 -5.38
N LYS A 132 -3.64 -15.02 -5.51
CA LYS A 132 -5.03 -14.67 -5.22
C LYS A 132 -5.52 -13.49 -6.05
N THR A 133 -6.82 -13.48 -6.30
CA THR A 133 -7.53 -12.38 -6.96
C THR A 133 -8.64 -11.88 -6.05
N TYR A 134 -8.77 -10.57 -5.96
CA TYR A 134 -9.76 -9.88 -5.17
C TYR A 134 -10.60 -8.96 -6.05
N ASN A 135 -11.88 -8.82 -5.69
CA ASN A 135 -12.83 -7.98 -6.43
C ASN A 135 -12.71 -6.49 -6.08
N ASP A 136 -12.11 -6.17 -4.93
CA ASP A 136 -12.02 -4.80 -4.42
C ASP A 136 -10.78 -4.60 -3.54
N PHE A 137 -10.36 -3.34 -3.42
CA PHE A 137 -9.16 -2.94 -2.66
C PHE A 137 -9.31 -3.24 -1.16
N ILE A 138 -10.50 -3.06 -0.59
CA ILE A 138 -10.72 -3.20 0.85
C ILE A 138 -10.52 -4.65 1.28
N THR A 139 -11.05 -5.61 0.51
CA THR A 139 -10.86 -7.04 0.78
C THR A 139 -9.38 -7.42 0.71
N MET A 140 -8.64 -6.95 -0.30
CA MET A 140 -7.20 -7.17 -0.42
C MET A 140 -6.44 -6.56 0.77
N LEU A 141 -6.75 -5.31 1.14
CA LEU A 141 -6.14 -4.61 2.27
C LEU A 141 -6.39 -5.34 3.59
N GLU A 142 -7.62 -5.78 3.84
CA GLU A 142 -7.95 -6.50 5.08
C GLU A 142 -7.22 -7.83 5.18
N GLU A 143 -7.05 -8.54 4.08
CA GLU A 143 -6.27 -9.76 4.07
C GLU A 143 -4.77 -9.52 4.21
N ALA A 144 -4.22 -8.52 3.52
CA ALA A 144 -2.82 -8.13 3.68
C ALA A 144 -2.50 -7.81 5.15
N LEU A 145 -3.35 -7.01 5.79
CA LEU A 145 -3.22 -6.66 7.20
C LEU A 145 -3.32 -7.91 8.10
N LYS A 146 -4.31 -8.79 7.90
CA LYS A 146 -4.47 -10.02 8.70
C LYS A 146 -3.33 -11.01 8.52
N ASN A 147 -2.78 -11.10 7.31
CA ASN A 147 -1.71 -12.04 6.97
C ASN A 147 -0.31 -11.55 7.39
N SER A 148 -0.21 -10.36 7.96
CA SER A 148 1.03 -9.90 8.59
C SER A 148 1.40 -10.85 9.77
N PRO A 149 2.65 -11.37 9.84
CA PRO A 149 3.05 -12.48 10.72
C PRO A 149 2.72 -12.33 12.22
N SER A 150 2.52 -11.11 12.71
CA SER A 150 2.20 -10.82 14.11
C SER A 150 0.70 -10.86 14.43
N LEU A 151 -0.19 -10.70 13.44
CA LEU A 151 -1.65 -10.78 13.63
C LEU A 151 -2.18 -12.22 13.61
N ILE A 152 -1.46 -13.14 12.95
CA ILE A 152 -1.85 -14.57 12.88
C ILE A 152 -1.53 -15.34 14.19
N ARG A 153 -0.68 -14.82 15.08
CA ARG A 153 -0.25 -15.51 16.31
C ARG A 153 -0.99 -15.12 17.60
N ARG A 154 -2.29 -14.87 17.52
CA ARG A 154 -3.12 -14.68 18.73
C ARG A 154 -4.37 -15.57 18.73
N TYR A 155 -4.17 -16.89 18.72
CA TYR A 155 -5.13 -17.86 19.26
C TYR A 155 -4.39 -19.04 19.89
#